data_AF-A0AAV8XNE2-F1
#
_entry.id   AF-A0AAV8XNE2-F1
#
_cell.length_a   1.000
_cell.length_b   1.000
_cell.length_c   1.000
_cell.angle_alpha   90.00
_cell.angle_beta   90.00
_cell.angle_gamma   90.00
#
_symmetry.space_group_name_H-M   'P 1'
#
loop_
_entity.id
_entity.type
_entity.pdbx_description
1 polymer ?
#
loop_
_entity_poly.entity_id
_entity_poly.type
_entity_poly.pdbx_seq_one_letter_code
_entity_poly.pdbx_strand_id
1 'polypeptide(L)'
;MHIKVDAQLRELVFGRMQADRVSLVAQHDTLICAFGARYLKLHRENHMVNVVSRKMRELAKVLIEIKKTEPSIKNMLAALNPKYFDLFVTATKILAKFNPHTEKFESPTFAMNIATSLKQCCDIAINLALKKSVYFEGENTEGDLKNMIFLFKTNWKYEISSQAGNDLNSKTWNRVTIIPLATDLKMLKNYLNKRAEEAACNLIKENSDKSAYNTLLETIYCRLILLNRKRPGELQRMKYHVYNDNINQNAETYQEFDTVISTTEKILLHKFKRIVIRGKRGRGVPVLVSQDVQQHVEIMNQHRSNFVHANNPYLFAMPNNQIQSVIYGYKVLQKYAKQSGAKNPNALTSTRLRKHLATLTQIFNMKEEELEQLAKFMGHTLSVHKNSYRLPDDVYQTAKVSKILMLMENGKAADFKGKSLDEIEIDLEEDLLNSNPHETDVTEKDLSEYEDDNFEDDNETRSNSLIANRSNKNLDNKVFVKYEPKRKVRTLIPWTAEQKKIVTEFFTQHIKISKPPKRNECEELIEKHPELANKNWMKIKVFVQNVYTKKQKV
;
A
#
# COMPACT_ATOMS: atom_id res chain seq x y z
N MET A 1 -23.08 -5.84 -40.60
CA MET A 1 -23.81 -4.68 -40.04
C MET A 1 -23.21 -4.35 -38.68
N HIS A 2 -22.59 -3.18 -38.56
CA HIS A 2 -21.80 -2.77 -37.41
C HIS A 2 -22.69 -2.16 -36.32
N ILE A 3 -22.55 -2.62 -35.07
CA ILE A 3 -22.97 -1.80 -33.91
C ILE A 3 -22.32 -0.43 -34.08
N LYS A 4 -23.10 0.64 -33.90
CA LYS A 4 -22.55 2.00 -33.87
C LYS A 4 -21.58 2.07 -32.70
N VAL A 5 -20.29 1.89 -33.00
CA VAL A 5 -19.21 1.93 -32.01
C VAL A 5 -19.34 3.25 -31.27
N ASP A 6 -19.30 3.19 -29.94
CA ASP A 6 -19.39 4.37 -29.09
C ASP A 6 -18.38 5.43 -29.56
N ALA A 7 -18.87 6.64 -29.83
CA ALA A 7 -18.07 7.69 -30.46
C ALA A 7 -16.86 8.06 -29.57
N GLN A 8 -17.04 8.07 -28.24
CA GLN A 8 -15.97 8.36 -27.29
C GLN A 8 -14.92 7.24 -27.27
N LEU A 9 -15.35 5.99 -27.39
CA LEU A 9 -14.41 4.86 -27.48
C LEU A 9 -13.52 4.96 -28.73
N ARG A 10 -14.13 5.29 -29.87
CA ARG A 10 -13.41 5.43 -31.15
C ARG A 10 -12.42 6.59 -31.12
N GLU A 11 -12.84 7.73 -30.59
CA GLU A 11 -12.01 8.94 -30.53
C GLU A 11 -10.85 8.80 -29.52
N LEU A 12 -11.13 8.31 -28.30
CA LEU A 12 -10.15 8.35 -27.21
C LEU A 12 -9.25 7.11 -27.17
N VAL A 13 -9.78 5.92 -27.51
CA VAL A 13 -9.08 4.64 -27.27
C VAL A 13 -8.44 4.08 -28.54
N PHE A 14 -9.14 4.09 -29.67
CA PHE A 14 -8.67 3.39 -30.88
C PHE A 14 -7.38 3.99 -31.43
N GLY A 15 -7.25 5.32 -31.42
CA GLY A 15 -6.03 6.00 -31.85
C GLY A 15 -4.80 5.72 -30.98
N ARG A 16 -4.97 5.20 -29.76
CA ARG A 16 -3.88 4.84 -28.84
C ARG A 16 -3.54 3.35 -28.84
N MET A 17 -4.31 2.54 -29.55
CA MET A 17 -4.03 1.11 -29.69
C MET A 17 -2.82 0.88 -30.60
N GLN A 18 -2.06 -0.18 -30.32
CA GLN A 18 -1.02 -0.61 -31.24
C GLN A 18 -1.64 -1.07 -32.57
N ALA A 19 -1.02 -0.73 -33.69
CA ALA A 19 -1.48 -1.15 -35.01
C ALA A 19 -1.12 -2.62 -35.27
N ASP A 20 -1.85 -3.55 -34.65
CA ASP A 20 -1.66 -4.99 -34.81
C ASP A 20 -2.99 -5.74 -35.01
N ARG A 21 -2.88 -7.04 -35.32
CA ARG A 21 -4.04 -7.92 -35.52
C ARG A 21 -4.93 -8.00 -34.27
N VAL A 22 -4.36 -7.89 -33.07
CA VAL A 22 -5.10 -7.96 -31.81
C VAL A 22 -6.02 -6.76 -31.68
N SER A 23 -5.51 -5.56 -31.93
CA SER A 23 -6.27 -4.33 -31.91
C SER A 23 -7.31 -4.28 -33.02
N LEU A 24 -7.02 -4.82 -34.20
CA LEU A 24 -8.02 -4.98 -35.25
C LEU A 24 -9.21 -5.82 -34.76
N VAL A 25 -8.96 -6.99 -34.17
CA VAL A 25 -10.01 -7.86 -33.63
C VAL A 25 -10.78 -7.16 -32.50
N ALA A 26 -10.08 -6.47 -31.60
CA ALA A 26 -10.71 -5.73 -30.51
C ALA A 26 -11.65 -4.62 -30.98
N GLN A 27 -11.31 -3.94 -32.09
CA GLN A 27 -12.08 -2.83 -32.67
C GLN A 27 -13.28 -3.30 -33.51
N HIS A 28 -13.24 -4.52 -34.04
CA HIS A 28 -14.30 -5.07 -34.89
C HIS A 28 -15.31 -5.93 -34.11
N ASP A 29 -14.89 -6.54 -33.00
CA ASP A 29 -15.79 -7.34 -32.18
C ASP A 29 -16.76 -6.46 -31.38
N THR A 30 -18.05 -6.71 -31.60
CA THR A 30 -19.16 -5.93 -31.05
C THR A 30 -19.22 -5.96 -29.54
N LEU A 31 -18.99 -7.12 -28.92
CA LEU A 31 -19.08 -7.29 -27.48
C LEU A 31 -17.82 -6.75 -26.78
N ILE A 32 -16.65 -6.90 -27.37
CA ILE A 32 -15.41 -6.29 -26.87
C ILE A 32 -15.50 -4.76 -26.93
N CYS A 33 -16.09 -4.19 -27.98
CA CYS A 33 -16.35 -2.75 -28.07
C CYS A 33 -17.35 -2.28 -26.99
N ALA A 34 -18.43 -3.03 -26.77
CA ALA A 34 -19.39 -2.73 -25.72
C ALA A 34 -18.75 -2.80 -24.31
N PHE A 35 -17.84 -3.76 -24.09
CA PHE A 35 -17.00 -3.85 -22.90
C PHE A 35 -16.14 -2.61 -22.72
N GLY A 36 -15.40 -2.19 -23.76
CA GLY A 36 -14.57 -1.00 -23.72
C GLY A 36 -15.37 0.26 -23.39
N ALA A 37 -16.54 0.44 -24.03
CA ALA A 37 -17.42 1.58 -23.78
C ALA A 37 -17.97 1.60 -22.35
N ARG A 38 -18.40 0.45 -21.80
CA ARG A 38 -18.85 0.35 -20.41
C ARG A 38 -17.72 0.66 -19.43
N TYR A 39 -16.52 0.13 -19.69
CA TYR A 39 -15.35 0.37 -18.84
C TYR A 39 -14.96 1.85 -18.84
N LEU A 40 -15.02 2.54 -19.99
CA LEU A 40 -14.74 3.97 -20.12
C LEU A 40 -15.78 4.84 -19.37
N LYS A 41 -17.06 4.44 -19.35
CA LYS A 41 -18.10 5.14 -18.57
C LYS A 41 -17.85 5.14 -17.07
N LEU A 42 -17.30 4.03 -16.55
CA LEU A 42 -16.90 3.90 -15.16
C LEU A 42 -15.61 4.67 -14.87
N HIS A 43 -14.69 4.70 -15.84
CA HIS A 43 -13.34 5.23 -15.70
C HIS A 43 -13.11 6.40 -16.67
N ARG A 44 -13.63 7.56 -16.30
CA ARG A 44 -13.62 8.76 -17.14
C ARG A 44 -12.26 9.46 -17.21
N GLU A 45 -11.29 9.08 -16.38
CA GLU A 45 -10.00 9.76 -16.37
C GLU A 45 -9.12 9.35 -17.57
N ASN A 46 -8.45 10.33 -18.19
CA ASN A 46 -7.66 10.11 -19.42
C ASN A 46 -6.54 9.07 -19.32
N HIS A 47 -6.03 8.80 -18.12
CA HIS A 47 -5.01 7.77 -17.90
C HIS A 47 -5.60 6.34 -17.96
N MET A 48 -6.89 6.20 -17.70
CA MET A 48 -7.61 4.91 -17.76
C MET A 48 -7.85 4.44 -19.19
N VAL A 49 -7.74 5.33 -20.18
CA VAL A 49 -7.79 4.97 -21.61
C VAL A 49 -6.79 3.87 -21.98
N ASN A 50 -5.58 3.90 -21.42
CA ASN A 50 -4.57 2.88 -21.67
C ASN A 50 -4.97 1.54 -21.03
N VAL A 51 -5.65 1.57 -19.89
CA VAL A 51 -6.18 0.39 -19.21
C VAL A 51 -7.33 -0.22 -20.00
N VAL A 52 -8.24 0.61 -20.53
CA VAL A 52 -9.32 0.18 -21.44
C VAL A 52 -8.73 -0.53 -22.65
N SER A 53 -7.75 0.10 -23.31
CA SER A 53 -7.04 -0.47 -24.47
C SER A 53 -6.41 -1.82 -24.13
N ARG A 54 -5.71 -1.92 -23.00
CA ARG A 54 -5.10 -3.19 -22.53
C ARG A 54 -6.15 -4.28 -22.33
N LYS A 55 -7.24 -4.00 -21.61
CA LYS A 55 -8.29 -5.00 -21.33
C LYS A 55 -9.04 -5.44 -22.59
N MET A 56 -9.33 -4.52 -23.51
CA MET A 56 -9.91 -4.88 -24.80
C MET A 56 -8.98 -5.79 -25.61
N ARG A 57 -7.67 -5.51 -25.61
CA ARG A 57 -6.67 -6.34 -26.29
C ARG A 57 -6.50 -7.70 -25.62
N GLU A 58 -6.58 -7.79 -24.29
CA GLU A 58 -6.58 -9.05 -23.55
C GLU A 58 -7.76 -9.95 -23.98
N LEU A 59 -8.97 -9.40 -24.04
CA LEU A 59 -10.15 -10.11 -24.55
C LEU A 59 -9.99 -10.54 -26.01
N ALA A 60 -9.43 -9.68 -26.86
CA ALA A 60 -9.19 -10.01 -28.26
C ALA A 60 -8.14 -11.13 -28.43
N LYS A 61 -7.10 -11.17 -27.59
CA LYS A 61 -6.12 -12.27 -27.58
C LYS A 61 -6.78 -13.60 -27.25
N VAL A 62 -7.66 -13.63 -26.25
CA VAL A 62 -8.43 -14.83 -25.89
C VAL A 62 -9.28 -15.29 -27.08
N LEU A 63 -10.02 -14.37 -27.71
CA LEU A 63 -10.84 -14.70 -28.87
C LEU A 63 -10.01 -15.23 -30.06
N ILE A 64 -8.84 -14.65 -30.32
CA ILE A 64 -7.94 -15.11 -31.37
C ILE A 64 -7.47 -16.55 -31.08
N GLU A 65 -7.13 -16.86 -29.83
CA GLU A 65 -6.66 -18.20 -29.46
C GLU A 65 -7.78 -19.25 -29.54
N ILE A 66 -8.99 -18.89 -29.11
CA ILE A 66 -10.18 -19.76 -29.26
C ILE A 66 -10.44 -20.06 -30.74
N LYS A 67 -10.35 -19.05 -31.61
CA LYS A 67 -10.56 -19.21 -33.07
C LYS A 67 -9.55 -20.12 -33.75
N LYS A 68 -8.34 -20.27 -33.20
CA LYS A 68 -7.35 -21.23 -33.73
C LYS A 68 -7.78 -22.67 -33.45
N THR A 69 -8.41 -22.90 -32.31
CA THR A 69 -8.85 -24.24 -31.88
C THR A 69 -10.21 -24.59 -32.51
N GLU A 70 -11.13 -23.62 -32.55
CA GLU A 70 -12.48 -23.79 -33.08
C GLU A 70 -12.81 -22.65 -34.06
N PRO A 71 -12.53 -22.83 -35.37
CA PRO A 71 -12.72 -21.79 -36.39
C PRO A 71 -14.18 -21.40 -36.63
N SER A 72 -15.15 -22.20 -36.18
CA SER A 72 -16.59 -21.91 -36.31
C SER A 72 -17.01 -20.68 -35.50
N ILE A 73 -16.27 -20.33 -34.45
CA ILE A 73 -16.57 -19.21 -33.56
C ILE A 73 -16.13 -17.89 -34.20
N LYS A 74 -17.09 -17.07 -34.65
CA LYS A 74 -16.80 -15.81 -35.36
C LYS A 74 -16.56 -14.59 -34.46
N ASN A 75 -17.21 -14.50 -33.31
CA ASN A 75 -17.15 -13.34 -32.41
C ASN A 75 -17.18 -13.78 -30.94
N MET A 76 -16.90 -12.85 -30.02
CA MET A 76 -16.87 -13.12 -28.59
C MET A 76 -18.23 -13.61 -28.09
N LEU A 77 -19.34 -13.08 -28.61
CA LEU A 77 -20.67 -13.53 -28.20
C LEU A 77 -20.90 -15.02 -28.50
N ALA A 78 -20.53 -15.48 -29.69
CA ALA A 78 -20.62 -16.89 -30.07
C ALA A 78 -19.67 -17.79 -29.26
N ALA A 79 -18.55 -17.23 -28.78
CA ALA A 79 -17.61 -17.94 -27.91
C ALA A 79 -18.20 -18.15 -26.51
N LEU A 80 -18.98 -17.21 -25.97
CA LEU A 80 -19.57 -17.23 -24.62
C LEU A 80 -20.75 -18.20 -24.49
N ASN A 81 -20.57 -19.44 -24.92
CA ASN A 81 -21.48 -20.55 -24.68
C ASN A 81 -20.84 -21.53 -23.68
N PRO A 82 -21.59 -22.06 -22.70
CA PRO A 82 -21.09 -23.04 -21.72
C PRO A 82 -20.32 -24.22 -22.33
N LYS A 83 -20.72 -24.69 -23.52
CA LYS A 83 -20.04 -25.81 -24.21
C LYS A 83 -18.58 -25.51 -24.58
N TYR A 84 -18.19 -24.24 -24.63
CA TYR A 84 -16.85 -23.79 -24.99
C TYR A 84 -16.02 -23.37 -23.77
N PHE A 85 -16.48 -23.63 -22.55
CA PHE A 85 -15.75 -23.27 -21.32
C PHE A 85 -14.30 -23.78 -21.32
N ASP A 86 -14.08 -25.04 -21.71
CA ASP A 86 -12.74 -25.64 -21.73
C ASP A 86 -11.82 -24.99 -22.77
N LEU A 87 -12.38 -24.40 -23.84
CA LEU A 87 -11.61 -23.59 -24.80
C LEU A 87 -11.08 -22.31 -24.14
N PHE A 88 -11.84 -21.66 -23.25
CA PHE A 88 -11.35 -20.50 -22.51
C PHE A 88 -10.24 -20.86 -21.53
N VAL A 89 -10.35 -22.02 -20.88
CA VAL A 89 -9.31 -22.54 -19.99
C VAL A 89 -8.02 -22.79 -20.77
N THR A 90 -8.13 -23.50 -21.89
CA THR A 90 -6.98 -23.83 -22.75
C THR A 90 -6.35 -22.58 -23.35
N ALA A 91 -7.15 -21.67 -23.92
CA ALA A 91 -6.70 -20.39 -24.44
C ALA A 91 -5.98 -19.56 -23.38
N THR A 92 -6.49 -19.54 -22.15
CA THR A 92 -5.86 -18.81 -21.04
C THR A 92 -4.54 -19.46 -20.62
N LYS A 93 -4.46 -20.78 -20.54
CA LYS A 93 -3.21 -21.50 -20.26
C LYS A 93 -2.14 -21.19 -21.30
N ILE A 94 -2.48 -21.17 -22.59
CA ILE A 94 -1.57 -20.79 -23.68
C ILE A 94 -1.10 -19.34 -23.54
N LEU A 95 -2.04 -18.39 -23.38
CA LEU A 95 -1.72 -16.96 -23.31
C LEU A 95 -0.95 -16.58 -22.04
N ALA A 96 -1.19 -17.29 -20.93
CA ALA A 96 -0.45 -17.13 -19.68
C ALA A 96 0.90 -17.88 -19.68
N LYS A 97 1.21 -18.58 -20.79
CA LYS A 97 2.40 -19.43 -20.97
C LYS A 97 2.55 -20.45 -19.84
N PHE A 98 1.50 -21.25 -19.65
CA PHE A 98 1.51 -22.37 -18.73
C PHE A 98 2.47 -23.46 -19.24
N ASN A 99 3.38 -23.92 -18.38
CA ASN A 99 4.25 -25.05 -18.66
C ASN A 99 3.63 -26.34 -18.05
N PRO A 100 3.21 -27.32 -18.88
CA PRO A 100 2.61 -28.56 -18.38
C PRO A 100 3.55 -29.43 -17.54
N HIS A 101 4.87 -29.33 -17.75
CA HIS A 101 5.84 -30.14 -17.01
C HIS A 101 6.11 -29.61 -15.60
N THR A 102 6.15 -28.28 -15.46
CA THR A 102 6.42 -27.64 -14.17
C THR A 102 5.15 -27.19 -13.45
N GLU A 103 3.99 -27.29 -14.13
CA GLU A 103 2.69 -26.78 -13.70
C GLU A 103 2.70 -25.30 -13.28
N LYS A 104 3.48 -24.47 -14.00
CA LYS A 104 3.69 -23.06 -13.64
C LYS A 104 3.31 -22.12 -14.78
N PHE A 105 2.76 -20.97 -14.41
CA PHE A 105 2.48 -19.85 -15.29
C PHE A 105 3.63 -18.84 -15.30
N GLU A 106 4.05 -18.42 -16.50
CA GLU A 106 4.94 -17.26 -16.64
C GLU A 106 4.18 -15.97 -16.30
N SER A 107 2.92 -15.86 -16.74
CA SER A 107 2.03 -14.69 -16.55
C SER A 107 0.79 -15.01 -15.68
N PRO A 108 0.95 -15.36 -14.40
CA PRO A 108 -0.15 -15.77 -13.53
C PRO A 108 -1.18 -14.66 -13.27
N THR A 109 -0.76 -13.39 -13.25
CA THR A 109 -1.66 -12.24 -13.07
C THR A 109 -2.70 -12.14 -14.18
N PHE A 110 -2.31 -12.39 -15.43
CA PHE A 110 -3.25 -12.41 -16.56
C PHE A 110 -4.25 -13.55 -16.39
N ALA A 111 -3.77 -14.76 -16.08
CA ALA A 111 -4.60 -15.95 -15.90
C ALA A 111 -5.65 -15.76 -14.79
N MET A 112 -5.28 -15.09 -13.70
CA MET A 112 -6.18 -14.80 -12.58
C MET A 112 -7.23 -13.74 -12.92
N ASN A 113 -6.87 -12.71 -13.69
CA ASN A 113 -7.73 -11.53 -13.90
C ASN A 113 -8.67 -11.64 -15.12
N ILE A 114 -8.34 -12.45 -16.13
CA ILE A 114 -9.08 -12.47 -17.40
C ILE A 114 -10.54 -12.93 -17.24
N ALA A 115 -10.81 -13.87 -16.31
CA ALA A 115 -12.16 -14.35 -16.02
C ALA A 115 -13.10 -13.22 -15.56
N THR A 116 -12.59 -12.23 -14.83
CA THR A 116 -13.40 -11.08 -14.41
C THR A 116 -13.86 -10.27 -15.62
N SER A 117 -12.99 -10.06 -16.61
CA SER A 117 -13.35 -9.37 -17.86
C SER A 117 -14.30 -10.20 -18.72
N LEU A 118 -14.15 -11.53 -18.74
CA LEU A 118 -15.08 -12.42 -19.46
C LEU A 118 -16.48 -12.44 -18.81
N LYS A 119 -16.58 -12.50 -17.48
CA LYS A 119 -17.86 -12.37 -16.76
C LYS A 119 -18.54 -11.03 -17.07
N GLN A 120 -17.78 -9.94 -17.07
CA GLN A 120 -18.31 -8.62 -17.46
C GLN A 120 -18.80 -8.60 -18.91
N CYS A 121 -18.16 -9.32 -19.84
CA CYS A 121 -18.68 -9.50 -21.20
C CYS A 121 -20.03 -10.25 -21.19
N CYS A 122 -20.18 -11.32 -20.41
CA CYS A 122 -21.46 -12.00 -20.26
C CYS A 122 -22.54 -11.07 -19.71
N ASP A 123 -22.26 -10.30 -18.66
CA ASP A 123 -23.21 -9.33 -18.09
C ASP A 123 -23.65 -8.28 -19.13
N ILE A 124 -22.71 -7.80 -19.95
CA ILE A 124 -23.02 -6.85 -21.02
C ILE A 124 -23.94 -7.50 -22.05
N ALA A 125 -23.62 -8.74 -22.47
CA ALA A 125 -24.42 -9.48 -23.43
C ALA A 125 -25.86 -9.71 -22.91
N ILE A 126 -26.02 -10.10 -21.63
CA ILE A 126 -27.34 -10.24 -20.98
C ILE A 126 -28.09 -8.90 -21.01
N ASN A 127 -27.44 -7.80 -20.62
CA ASN A 127 -28.06 -6.47 -20.63
C ASN A 127 -28.49 -6.01 -22.04
N LEU A 128 -27.73 -6.37 -23.08
CA LEU A 128 -28.06 -6.05 -24.47
C LEU A 128 -29.24 -6.88 -24.99
N ALA A 129 -29.35 -8.15 -24.56
CA ALA A 129 -30.48 -9.02 -24.85
C ALA A 129 -31.76 -8.52 -24.16
N LEU A 130 -31.70 -8.21 -22.86
CA LEU A 130 -32.84 -7.71 -22.08
C LEU A 130 -33.41 -6.38 -22.62
N LYS A 131 -32.54 -5.51 -23.14
CA LYS A 131 -32.94 -4.23 -23.73
C LYS A 131 -33.57 -4.37 -25.12
N LYS A 132 -33.79 -5.60 -25.60
CA LYS A 132 -34.31 -5.91 -26.96
C LYS A 132 -33.60 -5.10 -28.04
N SER A 133 -32.29 -4.90 -27.88
CA SER A 133 -31.51 -4.36 -29.00
C SER A 133 -31.58 -5.38 -30.13
N VAL A 134 -31.80 -4.91 -31.37
CA VAL A 134 -32.14 -5.64 -32.61
C VAL A 134 -31.16 -6.78 -32.99
N TYR A 135 -30.19 -7.11 -32.15
CA TYR A 135 -29.00 -7.92 -32.47
C TYR A 135 -28.85 -9.18 -31.61
N PHE A 136 -29.77 -9.43 -30.67
CA PHE A 136 -29.76 -10.59 -29.78
C PHE A 136 -31.07 -11.37 -29.93
N GLU A 137 -31.24 -12.02 -31.08
CA GLU A 137 -32.36 -12.93 -31.32
C GLU A 137 -31.92 -14.36 -30.97
N GLY A 138 -32.46 -14.89 -29.87
CA GLY A 138 -32.27 -16.27 -29.46
C GLY A 138 -32.86 -16.54 -28.10
N GLU A 139 -33.94 -17.32 -28.04
CA GLU A 139 -34.76 -17.60 -26.84
C GLU A 139 -33.97 -18.26 -25.68
N ASN A 140 -32.79 -18.85 -25.92
CA ASN A 140 -31.96 -19.52 -24.90
C ASN A 140 -30.62 -18.83 -24.59
N THR A 141 -30.32 -17.68 -25.21
CA THR A 141 -29.01 -17.00 -25.08
C THR A 141 -28.74 -16.45 -23.68
N GLU A 142 -29.77 -15.99 -22.96
CA GLU A 142 -29.62 -15.46 -21.60
C GLU A 142 -29.25 -16.57 -20.60
N GLY A 143 -29.91 -17.72 -20.69
CA GLY A 143 -29.65 -18.88 -19.82
C GLY A 143 -28.22 -19.39 -19.98
N ASP A 144 -27.76 -19.53 -21.23
CA ASP A 144 -26.39 -19.93 -21.55
C ASP A 144 -25.36 -18.95 -20.98
N LEU A 145 -25.59 -17.64 -21.09
CA LEU A 145 -24.67 -16.63 -20.54
C LEU A 145 -24.61 -16.67 -19.01
N LYS A 146 -25.75 -16.86 -18.33
CA LYS A 146 -25.80 -17.04 -16.86
C LYS A 146 -25.06 -18.31 -16.43
N ASN A 147 -25.25 -19.40 -17.15
CA ASN A 147 -24.53 -20.65 -16.91
C ASN A 147 -23.02 -20.47 -17.14
N MET A 148 -22.62 -19.72 -18.16
CA MET A 148 -21.21 -19.39 -18.42
C MET A 148 -20.60 -18.57 -17.28
N ILE A 149 -21.31 -17.57 -16.75
CA ILE A 149 -20.87 -16.81 -15.56
C ILE A 149 -20.69 -17.74 -14.36
N PHE A 150 -21.64 -18.66 -14.15
CA PHE A 150 -21.57 -19.64 -13.08
C PHE A 150 -20.33 -20.52 -13.21
N LEU A 151 -20.04 -21.07 -14.40
CA LEU A 151 -18.82 -21.84 -14.67
C LEU A 151 -17.54 -21.04 -14.39
N PHE A 152 -17.47 -19.76 -14.80
CA PHE A 152 -16.35 -18.89 -14.44
C PHE A 152 -16.24 -18.64 -12.93
N LYS A 153 -17.35 -18.67 -12.18
CA LYS A 153 -17.35 -18.50 -10.71
C LYS A 153 -16.92 -19.79 -10.00
N THR A 154 -17.42 -20.95 -10.42
CA THR A 154 -17.23 -22.22 -9.72
C THR A 154 -15.98 -22.97 -10.15
N ASN A 155 -15.73 -23.07 -11.46
CA ASN A 155 -14.73 -24.00 -12.01
C ASN A 155 -13.38 -23.31 -12.27
N TRP A 156 -13.38 -22.00 -12.51
CA TRP A 156 -12.14 -21.26 -12.81
C TRP A 156 -11.09 -21.32 -11.70
N LYS A 157 -11.53 -21.44 -10.44
CA LYS A 157 -10.64 -21.61 -9.28
C LYS A 157 -9.79 -22.87 -9.41
N TYR A 158 -10.42 -23.99 -9.77
CA TYR A 158 -9.78 -25.30 -9.86
C TYR A 158 -8.90 -25.42 -11.09
N GLU A 159 -9.32 -24.80 -12.19
CA GLU A 159 -8.59 -24.88 -13.46
C GLU A 159 -7.38 -23.94 -13.55
N ILE A 160 -7.48 -22.74 -12.96
CA ILE A 160 -6.53 -21.66 -13.21
C ILE A 160 -6.16 -20.91 -11.92
N SER A 161 -7.13 -20.29 -11.22
CA SER A 161 -6.78 -19.27 -10.21
C SER A 161 -6.03 -19.82 -9.01
N SER A 162 -6.27 -21.06 -8.59
CA SER A 162 -5.53 -21.67 -7.47
C SER A 162 -4.05 -21.78 -7.79
N GLN A 163 -3.72 -22.35 -8.96
CA GLN A 163 -2.32 -22.54 -9.37
C GLN A 163 -1.65 -21.21 -9.70
N ALA A 164 -2.32 -20.31 -10.42
CA ALA A 164 -1.80 -18.97 -10.68
C ALA A 164 -1.57 -18.17 -9.39
N GLY A 165 -2.44 -18.33 -8.39
CA GLY A 165 -2.28 -17.73 -7.07
C GLY A 165 -1.07 -18.27 -6.31
N ASN A 166 -0.85 -19.59 -6.35
CA ASN A 166 0.33 -20.23 -5.77
C ASN A 166 1.63 -19.80 -6.45
N ASP A 167 1.63 -19.65 -7.78
CA ASP A 167 2.80 -19.15 -8.53
C ASP A 167 3.14 -17.70 -8.17
N LEU A 168 2.12 -16.86 -7.99
CA LEU A 168 2.33 -15.49 -7.50
C LEU A 168 2.91 -15.47 -6.09
N ASN A 169 2.38 -16.32 -5.20
CA ASN A 169 2.82 -16.38 -3.81
C ASN A 169 4.25 -16.94 -3.70
N SER A 170 4.54 -18.05 -4.37
CA SER A 170 5.88 -18.68 -4.36
C SER A 170 6.98 -17.78 -4.90
N LYS A 171 6.69 -16.93 -5.90
CA LYS A 171 7.60 -15.88 -6.38
C LYS A 171 7.94 -14.82 -5.32
N THR A 172 7.21 -14.75 -4.21
CA THR A 172 7.46 -13.79 -3.13
C THR A 172 8.23 -14.35 -1.94
N TRP A 173 8.31 -15.68 -1.76
CA TRP A 173 8.81 -16.29 -0.51
C TRP A 173 10.25 -15.92 -0.18
N ASN A 174 11.16 -15.96 -1.16
CA ASN A 174 12.58 -15.69 -0.96
C ASN A 174 13.03 -14.38 -1.60
N ARG A 175 12.09 -13.51 -1.95
CA ARG A 175 12.44 -12.24 -2.60
C ARG A 175 12.98 -11.27 -1.55
N VAL A 176 14.27 -10.93 -1.66
CA VAL A 176 14.92 -9.98 -0.76
C VAL A 176 14.20 -8.63 -0.87
N THR A 177 13.74 -8.10 0.28
CA THR A 177 13.12 -6.78 0.29
C THR A 177 14.20 -5.71 0.22
N ILE A 178 14.45 -5.20 -0.98
CA ILE A 178 15.39 -4.09 -1.16
C ILE A 178 14.78 -2.81 -0.58
N ILE A 179 15.38 -2.31 0.49
CA ILE A 179 15.03 -1.04 1.15
C ILE A 179 16.09 0.03 0.81
N PRO A 180 15.67 1.27 0.49
CA PRO A 180 16.58 2.39 0.34
C PRO A 180 17.52 2.56 1.54
N LEU A 181 18.83 2.60 1.28
CA LEU A 181 19.81 2.98 2.30
C LEU A 181 19.69 4.46 2.65
N ALA A 182 19.88 4.81 3.92
CA ALA A 182 19.86 6.21 4.36
C ALA A 182 20.94 7.05 3.65
N THR A 183 22.09 6.44 3.35
CA THR A 183 23.19 7.05 2.58
C THR A 183 22.75 7.40 1.15
N ASP A 184 22.13 6.45 0.45
CA ASP A 184 21.63 6.64 -0.92
C ASP A 184 20.50 7.69 -0.97
N LEU A 185 19.61 7.71 0.04
CA LEU A 185 18.58 8.74 0.17
C LEU A 185 19.19 10.14 0.35
N LYS A 186 20.27 10.25 1.14
CA LYS A 186 20.99 11.51 1.34
C LYS A 186 21.69 11.95 0.06
N MET A 187 22.33 11.04 -0.66
CA MET A 187 22.95 11.32 -1.96
C MET A 187 21.93 11.86 -2.97
N LEU A 188 20.78 11.18 -3.12
CA LEU A 188 19.70 11.63 -4.00
C LEU A 188 19.15 13.00 -3.58
N LYS A 189 18.91 13.22 -2.29
CA LYS A 189 18.41 14.51 -1.78
C LYS A 189 19.39 15.64 -2.10
N ASN A 190 20.68 15.45 -1.83
CA ASN A 190 21.71 16.46 -2.06
C ASN A 190 21.86 16.76 -3.57
N TYR A 191 21.85 15.72 -4.40
CA TYR A 191 21.90 15.87 -5.86
C TYR A 191 20.70 16.66 -6.40
N LEU A 192 19.49 16.34 -5.93
CA LEU A 192 18.27 17.06 -6.33
C LEU A 192 18.28 18.52 -5.88
N ASN A 193 18.77 18.81 -4.67
CA ASN A 193 18.87 20.19 -4.18
C ASN A 193 19.83 21.01 -5.06
N LYS A 194 21.05 20.50 -5.29
CA LYS A 194 22.04 21.15 -6.14
C LYS A 194 21.50 21.42 -7.55
N ARG A 195 20.87 20.42 -8.17
CA ARG A 195 20.29 20.57 -9.52
C ARG A 195 19.11 21.53 -9.57
N ALA A 196 18.30 21.59 -8.52
CA ALA A 196 17.19 22.55 -8.44
C ALA A 196 17.73 23.98 -8.36
N GLU A 197 18.74 24.23 -7.52
CA GLU A 197 19.37 25.53 -7.36
C GLU A 197 20.04 25.99 -8.66
N GLU A 198 20.85 25.13 -9.30
CA GLU A 198 21.48 25.42 -10.61
C GLU A 198 20.43 25.74 -11.69
N ALA A 199 19.38 24.94 -11.79
CA ALA A 199 18.31 25.15 -12.76
C ALA A 199 17.52 26.43 -12.49
N ALA A 200 17.26 26.75 -11.22
CA ALA A 200 16.59 27.99 -10.85
C ALA A 200 17.44 29.23 -11.19
N CYS A 201 18.74 29.21 -10.88
CA CYS A 201 19.65 30.29 -11.25
C CYS A 201 19.74 30.48 -12.77
N ASN A 202 19.79 29.40 -13.55
CA ASN A 202 19.84 29.48 -15.01
C ASN A 202 18.53 30.05 -15.58
N LEU A 203 17.38 29.64 -15.04
CA LEU A 203 16.08 30.11 -15.49
C LEU A 203 15.84 31.60 -15.19
N ILE A 204 16.38 32.10 -14.06
CA ILE A 204 16.36 33.53 -13.70
C ILE A 204 17.24 34.34 -14.66
N LYS A 205 18.37 33.78 -15.12
CA LYS A 205 19.27 34.45 -16.09
C LYS A 205 18.71 34.42 -17.50
N GLU A 206 18.12 33.30 -17.91
CA GLU A 206 17.58 33.10 -19.25
C GLU A 206 16.15 32.55 -19.18
N ASN A 207 15.17 33.45 -19.35
CA ASN A 207 13.74 33.14 -19.25
C ASN A 207 13.24 32.13 -20.29
N SER A 208 14.01 31.87 -21.35
CA SER A 208 13.72 30.94 -22.45
C SER A 208 14.44 29.59 -22.33
N ASP A 209 15.22 29.35 -21.28
CA ASP A 209 15.92 28.07 -21.10
C ASP A 209 14.94 26.94 -20.71
N LYS A 210 14.52 26.21 -21.75
CA LYS A 210 13.64 25.04 -21.63
C LYS A 210 14.28 23.90 -20.82
N SER A 211 15.60 23.74 -20.88
CA SER A 211 16.31 22.67 -20.19
C SER A 211 16.35 22.93 -18.69
N ALA A 212 16.64 24.18 -18.30
CA ALA A 212 16.55 24.64 -16.92
C ALA A 212 15.12 24.50 -16.38
N TYR A 213 14.11 24.95 -17.13
CA TYR A 213 12.71 24.80 -16.73
C TYR A 213 12.34 23.32 -16.47
N ASN A 214 12.67 22.43 -17.41
CA ASN A 214 12.38 21.01 -17.27
C ASN A 214 13.11 20.39 -16.07
N THR A 215 14.37 20.75 -15.85
CA THR A 215 15.16 20.26 -14.71
C THR A 215 14.57 20.75 -13.39
N LEU A 216 14.17 22.01 -13.31
CA LEU A 216 13.53 22.57 -12.12
C LEU A 216 12.19 21.88 -11.82
N LEU A 217 11.33 21.69 -12.83
CA LEU A 217 10.06 20.96 -12.72
C LEU A 217 10.27 19.52 -12.21
N GLU A 218 11.20 18.79 -12.83
CA GLU A 218 11.51 17.40 -12.48
C GLU A 218 12.08 17.25 -11.06
N THR A 219 12.98 18.16 -10.66
CA THR A 219 13.61 18.14 -9.33
C THR A 219 12.61 18.49 -8.23
N ILE A 220 11.78 19.53 -8.41
CA ILE A 220 10.66 19.85 -7.50
C ILE A 220 9.77 18.62 -7.29
N TYR A 221 9.36 17.98 -8.38
CA TYR A 221 8.50 16.80 -8.32
C TYR A 221 9.14 15.66 -7.51
N CYS A 222 10.42 15.33 -7.76
CA CYS A 222 11.12 14.30 -7.02
C CYS A 222 11.26 14.63 -5.54
N ARG A 223 11.59 15.89 -5.20
CA ARG A 223 11.74 16.35 -3.82
C ARG A 223 10.44 16.23 -3.03
N LEU A 224 9.30 16.53 -3.65
CA LEU A 224 7.98 16.33 -3.05
C LEU A 224 7.64 14.85 -2.84
N ILE A 225 7.98 13.96 -3.79
CA ILE A 225 7.81 12.52 -3.63
C ILE A 225 8.70 11.99 -2.48
N LEU A 226 9.94 12.45 -2.38
CA LEU A 226 10.85 12.05 -1.31
C LEU A 226 10.37 12.51 0.06
N LEU A 227 9.89 13.74 0.19
CA LEU A 227 9.40 14.25 1.46
C LEU A 227 8.10 13.55 1.90
N ASN A 228 7.12 13.44 1.00
CA ASN A 228 5.76 13.05 1.36
C ASN A 228 5.47 11.56 1.18
N ARG A 229 6.34 10.83 0.48
CA ARG A 229 6.16 9.42 0.11
C ARG A 229 4.82 9.16 -0.60
N LYS A 230 4.29 10.11 -1.39
CA LYS A 230 3.03 9.97 -2.18
C LYS A 230 3.21 9.22 -3.48
N ARG A 231 2.16 8.53 -3.93
CA ARG A 231 2.24 7.76 -5.18
C ARG A 231 2.51 8.72 -6.33
N PRO A 232 3.32 8.35 -7.33
CA PRO A 232 3.68 9.28 -8.40
C PRO A 232 2.44 9.81 -9.11
N GLY A 233 1.46 8.94 -9.40
CA GLY A 233 0.20 9.34 -10.03
C GLY A 233 -0.59 10.38 -9.24
N GLU A 234 -0.59 10.34 -7.90
CA GLU A 234 -1.30 11.33 -7.06
C GLU A 234 -0.71 12.72 -7.28
N LEU A 235 0.62 12.84 -7.16
CA LEU A 235 1.31 14.12 -7.30
C LEU A 235 1.31 14.63 -8.75
N GLN A 236 1.45 13.73 -9.73
CA GLN A 236 1.47 14.05 -11.16
C GLN A 236 0.20 14.78 -11.62
N ARG A 237 -0.92 14.52 -10.94
CA ARG A 237 -2.23 15.11 -11.25
C ARG A 237 -2.59 16.29 -10.34
N MET A 238 -1.64 16.82 -9.56
CA MET A 238 -1.85 18.04 -8.78
C MET A 238 -2.22 19.20 -9.71
N LYS A 239 -3.34 19.86 -9.43
CA LYS A 239 -3.81 20.99 -10.24
C LYS A 239 -3.07 22.27 -9.85
N TYR A 240 -2.80 23.12 -10.84
CA TYR A 240 -2.12 24.40 -10.68
C TYR A 240 -2.87 25.33 -9.70
N HIS A 241 -4.17 25.52 -9.91
CA HIS A 241 -5.00 26.34 -9.01
C HIS A 241 -5.03 25.81 -7.57
N VAL A 242 -5.05 24.48 -7.37
CA VAL A 242 -5.00 23.90 -6.02
C VAL A 242 -3.71 24.29 -5.29
N TYR A 243 -2.59 24.50 -5.99
CA TYR A 243 -1.38 25.01 -5.34
C TYR A 243 -1.46 26.51 -5.06
N ASN A 244 -1.92 27.30 -6.02
CA ASN A 244 -1.91 28.76 -5.96
C ASN A 244 -3.03 29.35 -5.09
N ASP A 245 -4.22 28.77 -5.10
CA ASP A 245 -5.37 29.29 -4.35
C ASP A 245 -5.22 29.04 -2.84
N ASN A 246 -4.42 28.03 -2.46
CA ASN A 246 -4.09 27.73 -1.06
C ASN A 246 -2.98 28.64 -0.51
N ILE A 247 -3.10 29.96 -0.67
CA ILE A 247 -2.20 30.92 -0.02
C ILE A 247 -2.50 30.93 1.49
N ASN A 248 -1.59 30.35 2.26
CA ASN A 248 -1.36 30.56 3.70
C ASN A 248 -2.61 30.74 4.59
N GLN A 249 -3.55 29.81 4.55
CA GLN A 249 -4.62 29.73 5.58
C GLN A 249 -4.10 29.38 6.99
N ASN A 250 -2.79 29.17 7.18
CA ASN A 250 -2.23 28.72 8.46
C ASN A 250 -1.78 29.84 9.40
N ALA A 251 -1.67 31.10 8.96
CA ALA A 251 -1.11 32.15 9.81
C ALA A 251 -2.12 32.69 10.84
N GLU A 252 -3.41 32.72 10.51
CA GLU A 252 -4.43 33.35 11.37
C GLU A 252 -5.31 32.35 12.13
N THR A 253 -5.38 31.08 11.70
CA THR A 253 -6.38 30.12 12.20
C THR A 253 -5.99 29.39 13.51
N TYR A 254 -4.76 29.55 14.02
CA TYR A 254 -4.25 28.72 15.12
C TYR A 254 -3.91 29.45 16.43
N GLN A 255 -4.31 30.71 16.61
CA GLN A 255 -3.99 31.47 17.84
C GLN A 255 -4.42 30.75 19.13
N GLU A 256 -5.53 29.98 19.11
CA GLU A 256 -5.99 29.21 20.27
C GLU A 256 -5.15 27.96 20.57
N PHE A 257 -4.47 27.39 19.56
CA PHE A 257 -3.64 26.19 19.69
C PHE A 257 -2.17 26.51 20.00
N ASP A 258 -1.80 27.79 20.01
CA ASP A 258 -0.44 28.24 20.31
C ASP A 258 0.03 27.82 21.71
N THR A 259 -0.88 27.57 22.64
CA THR A 259 -0.52 27.11 24.00
C THR A 259 -0.34 25.59 24.11
N VAL A 260 -0.86 24.83 23.14
CA VAL A 260 -0.87 23.35 23.13
C VAL A 260 0.28 22.78 22.29
N ILE A 261 0.69 23.53 21.26
CA ILE A 261 1.68 23.13 20.27
C ILE A 261 3.08 23.55 20.72
N SER A 262 4.06 22.65 20.57
CA SER A 262 5.45 22.88 20.95
C SER A 262 6.12 23.92 20.06
N THR A 263 7.16 24.62 20.54
CA THR A 263 7.91 25.61 19.75
C THR A 263 8.42 25.03 18.42
N THR A 264 8.85 23.77 18.42
CA THR A 264 9.32 23.09 17.20
C THR A 264 8.19 22.88 16.21
N GLU A 265 7.02 22.48 16.68
CA GLU A 265 5.85 22.24 15.85
C GLU A 265 5.32 23.54 15.23
N LYS A 266 5.35 24.66 15.97
CA LYS A 266 5.04 25.99 15.41
C LYS A 266 5.97 26.35 14.27
N ILE A 267 7.28 26.18 14.46
CA ILE A 267 8.27 26.42 13.40
C ILE A 267 7.97 25.56 12.16
N LEU A 268 7.57 24.30 12.35
CA LEU A 268 7.21 23.41 11.25
C LEU A 268 5.93 23.85 10.53
N LEU A 269 4.91 24.29 11.25
CA LEU A 269 3.67 24.82 10.68
C LEU A 269 3.91 26.05 9.80
N HIS A 270 4.86 26.92 10.18
CA HIS A 270 5.25 28.07 9.37
C HIS A 270 6.15 27.70 8.18
N LYS A 271 7.03 26.70 8.31
CA LYS A 271 7.96 26.30 7.25
C LYS A 271 7.34 25.43 6.15
N PHE A 272 6.23 24.76 6.45
CA PHE A 272 5.58 23.84 5.52
C PHE A 272 4.22 24.36 5.07
N LYS A 273 4.08 24.55 3.75
CA LYS A 273 2.77 24.73 3.12
C LYS A 273 2.08 23.38 2.98
N ARG A 274 0.87 23.26 3.52
CA ARG A 274 0.03 22.05 3.42
C ARG A 274 -1.02 22.22 2.33
N ILE A 275 -1.08 21.29 1.39
CA ILE A 275 -2.03 21.29 0.27
C ILE A 275 -2.76 19.95 0.23
N VAL A 276 -4.07 19.94 0.00
CA VAL A 276 -4.84 18.69 -0.14
C VAL A 276 -5.10 18.41 -1.62
N ILE A 277 -4.60 17.28 -2.11
CA ILE A 277 -4.80 16.83 -3.49
C ILE A 277 -5.78 15.65 -3.55
N ARG A 278 -6.33 15.38 -4.74
CA ARG A 278 -7.24 14.26 -4.96
C ARG A 278 -6.48 12.94 -5.08
N GLY A 279 -6.72 12.03 -4.15
CA GLY A 279 -6.29 10.63 -4.17
C GLY A 279 -7.33 9.69 -4.80
N LYS A 280 -7.09 8.37 -4.65
CA LYS A 280 -7.98 7.32 -5.18
C LYS A 280 -9.38 7.45 -4.58
N ARG A 281 -10.42 7.17 -5.40
CA ARG A 281 -11.84 7.28 -5.03
C ARG A 281 -12.26 8.68 -4.52
N GLY A 282 -11.56 9.73 -4.94
CA GLY A 282 -11.90 11.12 -4.58
C GLY A 282 -11.49 11.53 -3.16
N ARG A 283 -10.76 10.70 -2.41
CA ARG A 283 -10.29 11.06 -1.07
C ARG A 283 -9.26 12.20 -1.13
N GLY A 284 -9.32 13.13 -0.19
CA GLY A 284 -8.29 14.16 -0.04
C GLY A 284 -7.01 13.58 0.57
N VAL A 285 -5.86 13.86 -0.02
CA VAL A 285 -4.54 13.43 0.46
C VAL A 285 -3.68 14.68 0.70
N PRO A 286 -3.21 14.92 1.94
CA PRO A 286 -2.39 16.08 2.24
C PRO A 286 -0.95 15.92 1.73
N VAL A 287 -0.38 16.99 1.18
CA VAL A 287 1.00 17.12 0.71
C VAL A 287 1.63 18.32 1.40
N LEU A 288 2.81 18.11 1.98
CA LEU A 288 3.63 19.14 2.61
C LEU A 288 4.68 19.63 1.61
N VAL A 289 4.86 20.93 1.54
CA VAL A 289 5.80 21.61 0.65
C VAL A 289 6.73 22.45 1.52
N SER A 290 8.02 22.12 1.54
CA SER A 290 9.02 22.86 2.32
C SER A 290 9.28 24.24 1.72
N GLN A 291 9.66 25.22 2.54
CA GLN A 291 9.89 26.61 2.15
C GLN A 291 10.78 26.78 0.90
N ASP A 292 11.87 26.03 0.84
CA ASP A 292 12.81 26.03 -0.29
C ASP A 292 12.19 25.44 -1.57
N VAL A 293 11.29 24.45 -1.46
CA VAL A 293 10.54 23.95 -2.62
C VAL A 293 9.49 24.98 -3.04
N GLN A 294 8.87 25.71 -2.10
CA GLN A 294 7.91 26.77 -2.42
C GLN A 294 8.54 27.87 -3.28
N GLN A 295 9.75 28.31 -2.93
CA GLN A 295 10.53 29.28 -3.71
C GLN A 295 10.81 28.78 -5.14
N HIS A 296 11.24 27.53 -5.29
CA HIS A 296 11.45 26.93 -6.61
C HIS A 296 10.16 26.82 -7.43
N VAL A 297 9.02 26.51 -6.79
CA VAL A 297 7.72 26.48 -7.47
C VAL A 297 7.31 27.89 -7.91
N GLU A 298 7.58 28.92 -7.11
CA GLU A 298 7.30 30.30 -7.48
C GLU A 298 8.09 30.72 -8.73
N ILE A 299 9.40 30.47 -8.76
CA ILE A 299 10.25 30.70 -9.94
C ILE A 299 9.71 29.92 -11.14
N MET A 300 9.42 28.62 -10.98
CA MET A 300 8.85 27.79 -12.04
C MET A 300 7.49 28.34 -12.55
N ASN A 301 6.66 28.90 -11.68
CA ASN A 301 5.37 29.47 -12.05
C ASN A 301 5.52 30.79 -12.82
N GLN A 302 6.50 31.64 -12.46
CA GLN A 302 6.79 32.89 -13.17
C GLN A 302 7.14 32.66 -14.65
N HIS A 303 7.85 31.58 -14.96
CA HIS A 303 8.24 31.24 -16.34
C HIS A 303 7.29 30.27 -17.05
N ARG A 304 6.17 29.87 -16.41
CA ARG A 304 5.27 28.83 -16.92
C ARG A 304 4.69 29.15 -18.31
N SER A 305 4.33 30.41 -18.57
CA SER A 305 3.74 30.86 -19.83
C SER A 305 4.62 30.61 -21.06
N ASN A 306 5.94 30.51 -20.86
CA ASN A 306 6.89 30.34 -21.96
C ASN A 306 6.95 28.89 -22.48
N PHE A 307 6.55 27.91 -21.66
CA PHE A 307 6.79 26.49 -21.93
C PHE A 307 5.55 25.60 -21.84
N VAL A 308 4.52 26.07 -21.15
CA VAL A 308 3.31 25.29 -20.86
C VAL A 308 2.10 25.98 -21.48
N HIS A 309 1.26 25.18 -22.13
CA HIS A 309 0.01 25.65 -22.72
C HIS A 309 -0.91 26.27 -21.65
N ALA A 310 -1.51 27.43 -21.93
CA ALA A 310 -2.35 28.19 -20.98
C ALA A 310 -3.49 27.34 -20.38
N ASN A 311 -4.14 26.51 -21.20
CA ASN A 311 -5.23 25.62 -20.77
C ASN A 311 -4.78 24.36 -20.01
N ASN A 312 -3.48 24.15 -19.74
CA ASN A 312 -3.02 22.96 -19.00
C ASN A 312 -3.29 23.12 -17.48
N PRO A 313 -4.14 22.28 -16.87
CA PRO A 313 -4.57 22.46 -15.49
C PRO A 313 -3.57 21.96 -14.45
N TYR A 314 -2.49 21.27 -14.85
CA TYR A 314 -1.60 20.56 -13.93
C TYR A 314 -0.40 21.42 -13.52
N LEU A 315 -0.04 21.38 -12.24
CA LEU A 315 1.18 22.05 -11.74
C LEU A 315 2.42 21.49 -12.45
N PHE A 316 2.52 20.15 -12.50
CA PHE A 316 3.63 19.42 -13.14
C PHE A 316 3.35 19.08 -14.61
N ALA A 317 3.04 20.10 -15.39
CA ALA A 317 2.86 20.00 -16.84
C ALA A 317 4.21 19.88 -17.56
N MET A 318 4.28 19.07 -18.61
CA MET A 318 5.52 18.97 -19.40
C MET A 318 5.70 20.22 -20.27
N PRO A 319 6.94 20.70 -20.48
CA PRO A 319 7.23 21.86 -21.31
C PRO A 319 7.17 21.51 -22.81
N ASN A 320 6.00 21.09 -23.29
CA ASN A 320 5.80 20.60 -24.66
C ASN A 320 4.55 21.19 -25.33
N ASN A 321 3.98 22.27 -24.78
CA ASN A 321 2.79 22.98 -25.27
C ASN A 321 1.54 22.09 -25.50
N GLN A 322 1.46 20.93 -24.85
CA GLN A 322 0.25 20.10 -24.89
C GLN A 322 -0.72 20.46 -23.75
N ILE A 323 -2.01 20.49 -24.07
CA ILE A 323 -3.09 20.91 -23.15
C ILE A 323 -3.22 19.99 -21.92
N GLN A 324 -2.84 18.73 -22.02
CA GLN A 324 -3.01 17.74 -20.94
C GLN A 324 -1.73 16.93 -20.66
N SER A 325 -0.56 17.47 -21.01
CA SER A 325 0.68 16.79 -20.67
C SER A 325 0.96 16.87 -19.17
N VAL A 326 1.53 15.79 -18.66
CA VAL A 326 1.89 15.61 -17.25
C VAL A 326 3.23 14.88 -17.17
N ILE A 327 3.99 15.18 -16.13
CA ILE A 327 5.28 14.54 -15.87
C ILE A 327 5.16 13.03 -15.69
N TYR A 328 6.10 12.25 -16.23
CA TYR A 328 6.12 10.79 -16.00
C TYR A 328 6.86 10.45 -14.70
N GLY A 329 6.16 10.51 -13.57
CA GLY A 329 6.78 10.51 -12.25
C GLY A 329 7.76 9.35 -11.97
N TYR A 330 7.42 8.12 -12.38
CA TYR A 330 8.33 6.96 -12.23
C TYR A 330 9.63 7.13 -13.01
N LYS A 331 9.54 7.50 -14.29
CA LYS A 331 10.70 7.68 -15.18
C LYS A 331 11.63 8.78 -14.65
N VAL A 332 11.04 9.87 -14.16
CA VAL A 332 11.81 11.00 -13.62
C VAL A 332 12.52 10.59 -12.33
N LEU A 333 11.83 9.96 -11.38
CA LEU A 333 12.48 9.50 -10.15
C LEU A 333 13.64 8.51 -10.46
N GLN A 334 13.43 7.58 -11.38
CA GLN A 334 14.45 6.63 -11.81
C GLN A 334 15.65 7.31 -12.49
N LYS A 335 15.41 8.34 -13.31
CA LYS A 335 16.46 9.17 -13.94
C LYS A 335 17.36 9.79 -12.87
N TYR A 336 16.80 10.49 -11.90
CA TYR A 336 17.60 11.17 -10.87
C TYR A 336 18.24 10.19 -9.88
N ALA A 337 17.60 9.06 -9.57
CA ALA A 337 18.20 8.00 -8.76
C ALA A 337 19.48 7.45 -9.39
N LYS A 338 19.50 7.23 -10.71
CA LYS A 338 20.70 6.77 -11.43
C LYS A 338 21.78 7.85 -11.49
N GLN A 339 21.40 9.11 -11.64
CA GLN A 339 22.35 10.22 -11.76
C GLN A 339 22.92 10.70 -10.42
N SER A 340 22.30 10.37 -9.29
CA SER A 340 22.74 10.86 -7.98
C SER A 340 23.97 10.16 -7.42
N GLY A 341 24.49 9.13 -8.09
CA GLY A 341 25.61 8.32 -7.60
C GLY A 341 25.24 7.40 -6.41
N ALA A 342 23.95 7.10 -6.23
CA ALA A 342 23.50 6.15 -5.22
C ALA A 342 24.07 4.76 -5.50
N LYS A 343 24.42 4.00 -4.45
CA LYS A 343 24.97 2.64 -4.59
C LYS A 343 23.93 1.68 -5.19
N ASN A 344 22.67 1.81 -4.77
CA ASN A 344 21.56 1.04 -5.31
C ASN A 344 20.42 1.94 -5.82
N PRO A 345 20.53 2.49 -7.04
CA PRO A 345 19.49 3.33 -7.63
C PRO A 345 18.13 2.62 -7.78
N ASN A 346 18.14 1.31 -7.97
CA ASN A 346 16.91 0.52 -8.12
C ASN A 346 16.12 0.43 -6.79
N ALA A 347 16.77 0.65 -5.65
CA ALA A 347 16.11 0.78 -4.36
C ALA A 347 15.27 2.08 -4.23
N LEU A 348 15.57 3.12 -5.01
CA LEU A 348 15.00 4.45 -4.89
C LEU A 348 13.69 4.63 -5.70
N THR A 349 12.79 3.65 -5.65
CA THR A 349 11.47 3.73 -6.29
C THR A 349 10.40 4.18 -5.31
N SER A 350 9.31 4.78 -5.80
CA SER A 350 8.23 5.29 -4.95
C SER A 350 7.63 4.21 -4.04
N THR A 351 7.53 2.97 -4.53
CA THR A 351 7.03 1.82 -3.75
C THR A 351 8.00 1.42 -2.64
N ARG A 352 9.30 1.31 -2.95
CA ARG A 352 10.33 0.96 -1.96
C ARG A 352 10.54 2.07 -0.92
N LEU A 353 10.38 3.34 -1.30
CA LEU A 353 10.37 4.48 -0.38
C LEU A 353 9.22 4.43 0.64
N ARG A 354 8.05 3.91 0.26
CA ARG A 354 6.95 3.68 1.22
C ARG A 354 7.23 2.49 2.13
N LYS A 355 7.80 1.41 1.59
CA LYS A 355 8.28 0.27 2.41
C LYS A 355 9.35 0.70 3.41
N HIS A 356 10.23 1.63 3.03
CA HIS A 356 11.19 2.19 3.98
C HIS A 356 10.50 2.96 5.12
N LEU A 357 9.52 3.83 4.82
CA LEU A 357 8.77 4.56 5.84
C LEU A 357 8.05 3.60 6.80
N ALA A 358 7.46 2.55 6.26
CA ALA A 358 6.88 1.47 7.04
C ALA A 358 7.84 0.84 8.03
N THR A 359 9.00 0.40 7.55
CA THR A 359 10.02 -0.20 8.41
C THR A 359 10.43 0.76 9.53
N LEU A 360 10.61 2.06 9.23
CA LEU A 360 10.92 3.07 10.25
C LEU A 360 9.82 3.21 11.31
N THR A 361 8.54 3.19 10.92
CA THR A 361 7.43 3.33 11.89
C THR A 361 7.39 2.19 12.91
N GLN A 362 7.86 1.00 12.53
CA GLN A 362 7.99 -0.13 13.43
C GLN A 362 9.21 -0.02 14.34
N ILE A 363 10.34 0.43 13.79
CA ILE A 363 11.55 0.71 14.58
C ILE A 363 11.27 1.78 15.64
N PHE A 364 10.48 2.80 15.30
CA PHE A 364 10.08 3.86 16.24
C PHE A 364 9.00 3.44 17.24
N ASN A 365 8.52 2.19 17.18
CA ASN A 365 7.47 1.65 18.04
C ASN A 365 6.26 2.59 18.21
N MET A 366 5.80 3.16 17.09
CA MET A 366 4.69 4.12 17.08
C MET A 366 3.40 3.48 17.63
N LYS A 367 2.64 4.25 18.40
CA LYS A 367 1.33 3.83 18.90
C LYS A 367 0.34 3.66 17.75
N GLU A 368 -0.70 2.87 17.97
CA GLU A 368 -1.73 2.61 16.95
C GLU A 368 -2.42 3.89 16.46
N GLU A 369 -2.65 4.85 17.35
CA GLU A 369 -3.22 6.16 17.03
C GLU A 369 -2.30 6.98 16.10
N GLU A 370 -0.99 6.97 16.35
CA GLU A 370 0.02 7.67 15.54
C GLU A 370 0.14 7.02 14.15
N LEU A 371 0.12 5.68 14.10
CA LEU A 371 0.09 4.90 12.86
C LEU A 371 -1.18 5.19 12.04
N GLU A 372 -2.33 5.37 12.71
CA GLU A 372 -3.57 5.73 12.03
C GLU A 372 -3.48 7.12 11.38
N GLN A 373 -2.90 8.11 12.08
CA GLN A 373 -2.68 9.45 11.52
C GLN A 373 -1.70 9.41 10.34
N LEU A 374 -0.64 8.62 10.43
CA LEU A 374 0.30 8.43 9.32
C LEU A 374 -0.36 7.75 8.12
N ALA A 375 -1.18 6.72 8.34
CA ALA A 375 -1.92 6.03 7.28
C ALA A 375 -2.89 6.99 6.57
N LYS A 376 -3.63 7.82 7.34
CA LYS A 376 -4.48 8.89 6.81
C LYS A 376 -3.68 9.88 5.99
N PHE A 377 -2.52 10.33 6.49
CA PHE A 377 -1.61 11.19 5.74
C PHE A 377 -1.22 10.54 4.41
N MET A 378 -0.82 9.27 4.42
CA MET A 378 -0.45 8.51 3.22
C MET A 378 -1.63 8.08 2.33
N GLY A 379 -2.87 8.46 2.66
CA GLY A 379 -4.06 8.24 1.83
C GLY A 379 -4.60 6.80 1.84
N HIS A 380 -4.35 6.01 2.88
CA HIS A 380 -4.85 4.63 2.98
C HIS A 380 -5.31 4.27 4.41
N THR A 381 -5.97 3.12 4.57
CA THR A 381 -6.47 2.66 5.87
C THR A 381 -5.35 2.04 6.70
N LEU A 382 -5.52 2.00 8.03
CA LEU A 382 -4.58 1.33 8.93
C LEU A 382 -4.39 -0.15 8.58
N SER A 383 -5.45 -0.84 8.14
CA SER A 383 -5.37 -2.24 7.69
C SER A 383 -4.47 -2.39 6.46
N VAL A 384 -4.64 -1.53 5.45
CA VAL A 384 -3.77 -1.51 4.27
C VAL A 384 -2.34 -1.17 4.66
N HIS A 385 -2.16 -0.30 5.66
CA HIS A 385 -0.83 0.00 6.19
C HIS A 385 -0.23 -1.28 6.79
N LYS A 386 -0.85 -1.87 7.81
CA LYS A 386 -0.36 -3.09 8.48
C LYS A 386 -0.10 -4.27 7.54
N ASN A 387 -0.80 -4.38 6.42
CA ASN A 387 -0.60 -5.45 5.44
C ASN A 387 0.47 -5.14 4.38
N SER A 388 0.65 -3.86 4.01
CA SER A 388 1.61 -3.45 2.96
C SER A 388 2.99 -3.09 3.51
N TYR A 389 3.07 -2.87 4.82
CA TYR A 389 4.13 -2.10 5.48
C TYR A 389 4.55 -2.77 6.80
N ARG A 390 4.74 -4.09 6.78
CA ARG A 390 5.45 -4.77 7.87
C ARG A 390 6.96 -4.51 7.74
N LEU A 391 7.74 -4.61 8.84
CA LEU A 391 9.17 -4.94 8.75
C LEU A 391 9.26 -6.02 7.69
N PRO A 392 10.23 -5.98 6.78
CA PRO A 392 10.35 -7.10 5.86
C PRO A 392 10.42 -8.36 6.74
N ASP A 393 9.50 -9.29 6.46
CA ASP A 393 9.17 -10.39 7.38
C ASP A 393 10.44 -11.19 7.69
N ASP A 394 11.39 -11.19 6.75
CA ASP A 394 12.76 -11.70 6.88
C ASP A 394 13.51 -11.15 8.10
N VAL A 395 13.57 -9.83 8.32
CA VAL A 395 14.34 -9.23 9.43
C VAL A 395 13.67 -9.52 10.76
N TYR A 396 12.33 -9.41 10.84
CA TYR A 396 11.62 -9.72 12.08
C TYR A 396 11.74 -11.22 12.42
N GLN A 397 11.56 -12.11 11.45
CA GLN A 397 11.71 -13.55 11.65
C GLN A 397 13.16 -13.91 12.00
N THR A 398 14.13 -13.40 11.24
CA THR A 398 15.55 -13.75 11.41
C THR A 398 16.17 -13.14 12.66
N ALA A 399 15.71 -11.98 13.15
CA ALA A 399 16.30 -11.34 14.34
C ALA A 399 15.47 -11.51 15.61
N LYS A 400 14.13 -11.47 15.52
CA LYS A 400 13.24 -11.58 16.70
C LYS A 400 12.73 -12.99 16.92
N VAL A 401 12.33 -13.71 15.86
CA VAL A 401 11.84 -15.09 16.01
C VAL A 401 12.99 -16.06 16.27
N SER A 402 14.14 -15.89 15.60
CA SER A 402 15.37 -16.67 15.90
C SER A 402 15.74 -16.61 17.38
N LYS A 403 15.67 -15.42 17.99
CA LYS A 403 15.89 -15.21 19.42
C LYS A 403 14.97 -16.07 20.28
N ILE A 404 13.69 -16.16 19.94
CA ILE A 404 12.73 -17.04 20.62
C ILE A 404 13.13 -18.51 20.44
N LEU A 405 13.45 -18.91 19.21
CA LEU A 405 13.83 -20.29 18.89
C LEU A 405 15.10 -20.71 19.65
N MET A 406 16.12 -19.86 19.69
CA MET A 406 17.35 -20.09 20.45
C MET A 406 17.10 -20.18 21.97
N LEU A 407 16.23 -19.34 22.53
CA LEU A 407 15.85 -19.44 23.95
C LEU A 407 15.11 -20.73 24.28
N MET A 408 14.31 -21.24 23.34
CA MET A 408 13.62 -22.52 23.48
C MET A 408 14.61 -23.68 23.41
N GLU A 409 15.55 -23.65 22.48
CA GLU A 409 16.62 -24.65 22.34
C GLU A 409 17.51 -24.69 23.59
N ASN A 410 17.89 -23.53 24.10
CA ASN A 410 18.74 -23.40 25.29
C ASN A 410 17.99 -23.60 26.62
N GLY A 411 16.68 -23.88 26.60
CA GLY A 411 15.87 -24.10 27.80
C GLY A 411 15.64 -22.87 28.69
N LYS A 412 16.09 -21.69 28.28
CA LYS A 412 16.04 -20.42 29.05
C LYS A 412 14.70 -19.68 28.92
N ALA A 413 13.71 -20.24 28.23
CA ALA A 413 12.43 -19.57 27.98
C ALA A 413 11.67 -19.14 29.25
N ALA A 414 11.82 -19.87 30.36
CA ALA A 414 11.18 -19.55 31.63
C ALA A 414 11.72 -18.25 32.27
N ASP A 415 13.00 -17.95 32.06
CA ASP A 415 13.72 -16.81 32.65
C ASP A 415 13.25 -15.45 32.09
N PHE A 416 12.57 -15.50 30.94
CA PHE A 416 12.05 -14.32 30.24
C PHE A 416 10.52 -14.24 30.25
N LYS A 417 9.85 -14.99 31.14
CA LYS A 417 8.38 -14.95 31.27
C LYS A 417 7.88 -13.53 31.61
N GLY A 418 7.05 -12.98 30.74
CA GLY A 418 6.44 -11.65 30.91
C GLY A 418 7.29 -10.48 30.45
N LYS A 419 8.47 -10.75 29.86
CA LYS A 419 9.31 -9.74 29.20
C LYS A 419 8.92 -9.57 27.73
N SER A 420 9.14 -8.37 27.19
CA SER A 420 9.03 -8.10 25.75
C SER A 420 10.19 -8.73 24.97
N LEU A 421 9.99 -9.03 23.68
CA LEU A 421 11.05 -9.50 22.76
C LEU A 421 12.27 -8.58 22.68
N ASP A 422 12.05 -7.29 22.94
CA ASP A 422 13.09 -6.26 22.98
C ASP A 422 13.92 -6.30 24.27
N GLU A 423 13.37 -6.84 25.36
CA GLU A 423 13.99 -6.89 26.69
C GLU A 423 14.77 -8.19 26.96
N ILE A 424 14.71 -9.12 26.03
CA ILE A 424 15.53 -10.32 26.06
C ILE A 424 16.91 -9.91 25.55
N GLU A 425 18.00 -10.27 26.20
CA GLU A 425 19.33 -10.19 25.60
C GLU A 425 19.86 -11.62 25.57
N ILE A 426 20.20 -12.09 24.36
CA ILE A 426 20.89 -13.37 24.20
C ILE A 426 22.35 -13.03 24.04
N ASP A 427 23.19 -13.62 24.88
CA ASP A 427 24.62 -13.61 24.68
C ASP A 427 24.93 -14.47 23.46
N LEU A 428 25.20 -13.82 22.33
CA LEU A 428 25.41 -14.45 21.03
C LEU A 428 26.89 -14.76 20.77
N GLU A 429 27.79 -14.41 21.69
CA GLU A 429 29.24 -14.56 21.48
C GLU A 429 29.70 -16.03 21.54
N GLU A 430 29.01 -16.92 22.27
CA GLU A 430 29.37 -18.35 22.32
C GLU A 430 28.95 -19.16 21.08
N ASP A 431 27.88 -18.77 20.37
CA ASP A 431 27.28 -19.59 19.28
C ASP A 431 27.68 -19.14 17.85
N LEU A 432 28.11 -17.89 17.65
CA LEU A 432 28.35 -17.31 16.30
C LEU A 432 29.75 -17.55 15.71
N LEU A 433 30.70 -18.10 16.48
CA LEU A 433 32.09 -18.26 16.06
C LEU A 433 32.33 -19.35 14.99
N ASN A 434 31.30 -20.07 14.54
CA ASN A 434 31.44 -21.22 13.63
C ASN A 434 30.78 -21.08 12.25
N SER A 435 30.43 -19.88 11.78
CA SER A 435 29.93 -19.74 10.41
C SER A 435 30.41 -18.48 9.69
N ASN A 436 31.30 -18.67 8.71
CA ASN A 436 31.67 -17.62 7.76
C ASN A 436 30.46 -17.31 6.84
N PRO A 437 30.01 -16.04 6.74
CA PRO A 437 28.97 -15.68 5.79
C PRO A 437 29.57 -15.59 4.38
N HIS A 438 29.16 -16.51 3.50
CA HIS A 438 29.39 -16.37 2.06
C HIS A 438 28.45 -15.29 1.50
N GLU A 439 29.01 -14.19 1.02
CA GLU A 439 28.31 -13.23 0.18
C GLU A 439 28.02 -13.86 -1.19
N THR A 440 26.75 -14.15 -1.48
CA THR A 440 26.29 -14.42 -2.84
C THR A 440 25.69 -13.15 -3.43
N ASP A 441 26.37 -12.57 -4.41
CA ASP A 441 25.91 -11.43 -5.19
C ASP A 441 24.83 -11.92 -6.17
N VAL A 442 23.56 -11.61 -5.88
CA VAL A 442 22.42 -12.02 -6.72
C VAL A 442 21.91 -10.81 -7.50
N THR A 443 22.26 -10.75 -8.79
CA THR A 443 21.71 -9.77 -9.73
C THR A 443 20.26 -10.13 -10.08
N GLU A 444 19.28 -9.38 -9.56
CA GLU A 444 17.86 -9.52 -9.95
C GLU A 444 17.53 -8.72 -11.22
N LYS A 445 16.89 -9.38 -12.19
CA LYS A 445 16.14 -8.77 -13.30
C LYS A 445 14.72 -8.43 -12.83
N ASP A 446 14.40 -7.13 -12.77
CA ASP A 446 13.07 -6.62 -12.42
C ASP A 446 12.03 -6.98 -13.50
N LEU A 447 10.98 -7.70 -13.10
CA LEU A 447 9.72 -7.81 -13.85
C LEU A 447 8.72 -6.78 -13.30
N SER A 448 8.53 -5.74 -14.13
CA SER A 448 7.39 -4.81 -14.23
C SER A 448 6.62 -4.44 -12.96
N GLU A 449 6.74 -3.16 -12.59
CA GLU A 449 5.77 -2.44 -11.75
C GLU A 449 4.37 -2.48 -12.39
N TYR A 450 3.53 -3.39 -11.92
CA TYR A 450 2.09 -3.31 -12.14
C TYR A 450 1.50 -2.41 -11.05
N GLU A 451 1.00 -1.25 -11.46
CA GLU A 451 0.02 -0.51 -10.65
C GLU A 451 -1.18 -1.44 -10.42
N ASP A 452 -1.37 -1.84 -9.16
CA ASP A 452 -2.54 -2.56 -8.69
C ASP A 452 -3.76 -1.64 -8.74
N ASP A 453 -4.31 -1.52 -9.95
CA ASP A 453 -5.62 -0.92 -10.22
C ASP A 453 -6.71 -1.99 -10.39
N ASN A 454 -6.60 -3.08 -9.62
CA ASN A 454 -7.77 -3.89 -9.33
C ASN A 454 -8.67 -3.12 -8.35
N PHE A 455 -9.82 -2.69 -8.85
CA PHE A 455 -10.97 -2.43 -8.01
C PHE A 455 -11.42 -3.78 -7.43
N GLU A 456 -11.29 -3.94 -6.12
CA GLU A 456 -12.11 -4.88 -5.35
C GLU A 456 -13.56 -4.48 -5.56
N ASP A 457 -14.24 -5.20 -6.44
CA ASP A 457 -15.68 -5.31 -6.48
C ASP A 457 -16.01 -6.77 -6.17
N ASP A 458 -16.90 -6.95 -5.20
CA ASP A 458 -17.36 -8.17 -4.53
C ASP A 458 -16.41 -8.92 -3.59
N ASN A 459 -16.81 -8.82 -2.32
CA ASN A 459 -16.21 -9.35 -1.11
C ASN A 459 -16.55 -10.84 -0.87
N GLU A 460 -16.49 -11.69 -1.91
CA GLU A 460 -16.81 -13.13 -1.76
C GLU A 460 -15.67 -14.09 -2.09
N THR A 461 -14.64 -13.70 -2.85
CA THR A 461 -13.64 -14.69 -3.35
C THR A 461 -12.27 -14.62 -2.66
N ARG A 462 -11.98 -13.58 -1.89
CA ARG A 462 -10.67 -13.44 -1.20
C ARG A 462 -10.59 -14.12 0.17
N SER A 463 -11.73 -14.46 0.77
CA SER A 463 -11.79 -15.07 2.11
C SER A 463 -11.69 -16.60 2.10
N ASN A 464 -11.83 -17.26 0.94
CA ASN A 464 -11.88 -18.73 0.83
C ASN A 464 -10.57 -19.40 0.39
N SER A 465 -9.42 -18.70 0.47
CA SER A 465 -8.10 -19.30 0.20
C SER A 465 -7.19 -19.38 1.44
N LEU A 466 -7.63 -18.90 2.61
CA LEU A 466 -6.86 -18.99 3.86
C LEU A 466 -7.39 -20.04 4.85
N ILE A 467 -8.46 -20.78 4.51
CA ILE A 467 -9.04 -21.81 5.37
C ILE A 467 -9.33 -23.06 4.54
N ALA A 468 -8.28 -23.76 4.14
CA ALA A 468 -8.38 -25.12 3.63
C ALA A 468 -7.17 -25.91 4.13
N ASN A 469 -7.16 -26.15 5.45
CA ASN A 469 -6.42 -27.25 6.08
C ASN A 469 -6.93 -27.40 7.51
N ARG A 470 -8.10 -28.03 7.65
CA ARG A 470 -8.42 -28.91 8.79
C ARG A 470 -9.65 -29.73 8.43
N SER A 471 -9.42 -31.03 8.49
CA SER A 471 -10.26 -32.11 7.99
C SER A 471 -11.62 -32.21 8.69
N ASN A 472 -12.58 -32.74 7.93
CA ASN A 472 -13.88 -33.26 8.37
C ASN A 472 -13.80 -34.08 9.67
N LYS A 473 -14.69 -33.77 10.64
CA LYS A 473 -15.41 -34.76 11.45
C LYS A 473 -16.82 -34.24 11.77
N ASN A 474 -17.74 -35.19 11.80
CA ASN A 474 -19.20 -35.12 11.74
C ASN A 474 -19.92 -34.32 12.85
N LEU A 475 -21.11 -33.81 12.44
CA LEU A 475 -22.40 -33.63 13.14
C LEU A 475 -22.43 -33.50 14.68
N ASP A 476 -23.00 -32.39 15.18
CA ASP A 476 -24.32 -32.45 15.84
C ASP A 476 -24.90 -31.05 16.16
N ASN A 477 -26.23 -30.95 16.03
CA ASN A 477 -27.07 -29.80 16.37
C ASN A 477 -26.88 -29.37 17.84
N LYS A 478 -26.52 -28.10 18.08
CA LYS A 478 -26.84 -27.41 19.35
C LYS A 478 -27.04 -25.90 19.16
N VAL A 479 -28.13 -25.45 19.77
CA VAL A 479 -28.76 -24.12 19.78
C VAL A 479 -27.77 -22.96 20.03
N PHE A 480 -27.94 -21.88 19.26
CA PHE A 480 -27.27 -20.58 19.45
C PHE A 480 -27.60 -19.98 20.83
N VAL A 481 -26.59 -19.84 21.68
CA VAL A 481 -26.63 -18.95 22.87
C VAL A 481 -25.70 -17.77 22.60
N LYS A 482 -26.25 -16.56 22.56
CA LYS A 482 -25.49 -15.30 22.48
C LYS A 482 -24.62 -15.15 23.73
N TYR A 483 -23.30 -15.02 23.56
CA TYR A 483 -22.38 -14.71 24.65
C TYR A 483 -21.92 -13.24 24.55
N GLU A 484 -22.32 -12.42 25.52
CA GLU A 484 -21.77 -11.06 25.71
C GLU A 484 -20.44 -11.13 26.47
N PRO A 485 -19.42 -10.32 26.11
CA PRO A 485 -18.16 -10.29 26.83
C PRO A 485 -18.29 -9.49 28.13
N LYS A 486 -18.16 -10.17 29.29
CA LYS A 486 -18.09 -9.54 30.62
C LYS A 486 -16.84 -8.65 30.74
N ARG A 487 -17.03 -7.33 30.83
CA ARG A 487 -15.98 -6.37 31.23
C ARG A 487 -15.60 -6.63 32.70
N LYS A 488 -14.33 -6.92 32.99
CA LYS A 488 -13.82 -6.98 34.37
C LYS A 488 -13.76 -5.57 34.96
N VAL A 489 -14.72 -5.23 35.83
CA VAL A 489 -14.70 -4.02 36.65
C VAL A 489 -13.50 -4.08 37.60
N ARG A 490 -12.61 -3.07 37.57
CA ARG A 490 -11.47 -2.97 38.50
C ARG A 490 -11.99 -2.45 39.85
N THR A 491 -12.00 -3.29 40.88
CA THR A 491 -12.28 -2.88 42.26
C THR A 491 -11.04 -2.20 42.87
N LEU A 492 -11.10 -0.87 43.04
CA LEU A 492 -10.07 -0.09 43.72
C LEU A 492 -10.30 -0.16 45.24
N ILE A 493 -9.44 -0.86 45.97
CA ILE A 493 -9.49 -0.90 47.44
C ILE A 493 -8.65 0.25 48.00
N PRO A 494 -9.24 1.32 48.58
CA PRO A 494 -8.51 2.46 49.12
C PRO A 494 -7.61 2.08 50.31
N TRP A 495 -6.63 2.92 50.61
CA TRP A 495 -5.72 2.77 51.76
C TRP A 495 -6.31 3.47 52.99
N THR A 496 -6.42 2.77 54.12
CA THR A 496 -6.81 3.40 55.40
C THR A 496 -5.64 4.18 56.00
N ALA A 497 -5.92 5.09 56.93
CA ALA A 497 -4.89 5.91 57.59
C ALA A 497 -3.91 5.04 58.40
N GLU A 498 -4.40 4.00 59.07
CA GLU A 498 -3.61 3.03 59.84
C GLU A 498 -2.66 2.24 58.93
N GLN A 499 -3.16 1.70 57.81
CA GLN A 499 -2.34 0.98 56.83
C GLN A 499 -1.21 1.85 56.27
N LYS A 500 -1.46 3.14 56.02
CA LYS A 500 -0.43 4.06 55.54
C LYS A 500 0.65 4.28 56.61
N LYS A 501 0.25 4.45 57.87
CA LYS A 501 1.15 4.68 59.00
C LYS A 501 2.09 3.49 59.20
N ILE A 502 1.56 2.27 59.24
CA ILE A 502 2.32 1.02 59.38
C ILE A 502 3.37 0.88 58.27
N VAL A 503 2.98 1.09 57.01
CA VAL A 503 3.90 0.98 55.86
C VAL A 503 4.98 2.06 55.91
N THR A 504 4.65 3.28 56.31
CA THR A 504 5.64 4.36 56.43
C THR A 504 6.61 4.17 57.58
N GLU A 505 6.17 3.65 58.72
CA GLU A 505 7.02 3.38 59.89
C GLU A 505 8.01 2.24 59.59
N PHE A 506 7.51 1.13 59.05
CA PHE A 506 8.35 -0.03 58.73
C PHE A 506 9.39 0.26 57.65
N PHE A 507 9.02 1.00 56.60
CA PHE A 507 9.93 1.37 55.51
C PHE A 507 10.58 2.76 55.66
N THR A 508 10.68 3.29 56.89
CA THR A 508 11.27 4.61 57.15
C THR A 508 12.68 4.74 56.56
N GLN A 509 13.51 3.69 56.69
CA GLN A 509 14.86 3.68 56.12
C GLN A 509 14.79 3.76 54.59
N HIS A 510 14.04 2.88 53.92
CA HIS A 510 13.86 2.88 52.46
C HIS A 510 13.34 4.21 51.90
N ILE A 511 12.45 4.89 52.63
CA ILE A 511 11.95 6.22 52.29
C ILE A 511 13.07 7.26 52.39
N LYS A 512 13.96 7.18 53.38
CA LYS A 512 15.13 8.09 53.51
C LYS A 512 16.16 7.86 52.41
N ILE A 513 16.48 6.60 52.07
CA ILE A 513 17.46 6.26 51.02
C ILE A 513 16.87 6.28 49.59
N SER A 514 15.59 6.62 49.43
CA SER A 514 14.88 6.65 48.15
C SER A 514 15.01 5.36 47.33
N LYS A 515 15.03 4.20 48.01
CA LYS A 515 15.21 2.88 47.38
C LYS A 515 13.95 2.03 47.57
N PRO A 516 13.37 1.47 46.50
CA PRO A 516 12.15 0.67 46.63
C PRO A 516 12.41 -0.63 47.40
N PRO A 517 11.47 -1.07 48.26
CA PRO A 517 11.60 -2.31 49.01
C PRO A 517 11.55 -3.53 48.08
N LYS A 518 12.25 -4.60 48.49
CA LYS A 518 12.24 -5.88 47.79
C LYS A 518 10.99 -6.68 48.15
N ARG A 519 10.67 -7.68 47.32
CA ARG A 519 9.48 -8.53 47.50
C ARG A 519 9.44 -9.18 48.88
N ASN A 520 10.55 -9.78 49.30
CA ASN A 520 10.64 -10.50 50.58
C ASN A 520 10.36 -9.58 51.78
N GLU A 521 10.85 -8.34 51.77
CA GLU A 521 10.62 -7.35 52.84
C GLU A 521 9.15 -6.90 52.91
N CYS A 522 8.48 -6.82 51.75
CA CYS A 522 7.04 -6.51 51.68
C CYS A 522 6.17 -7.68 52.13
N GLU A 523 6.59 -8.92 51.85
CA GLU A 523 5.90 -10.14 52.31
C GLU A 523 6.07 -10.30 53.83
N GLU A 524 7.25 -10.00 54.38
CA GLU A 524 7.51 -9.99 55.83
C GLU A 524 6.64 -8.96 56.59
N LEU A 525 6.39 -7.78 55.98
CA LEU A 525 5.48 -6.79 56.54
C LEU A 525 4.03 -7.29 56.57
N ILE A 526 3.58 -7.98 55.53
CA ILE A 526 2.22 -8.54 55.45
C ILE A 526 2.04 -9.65 56.50
N GLU A 527 3.08 -10.45 56.72
CA GLU A 527 3.08 -11.53 57.71
C GLU A 527 3.04 -11.01 59.15
N LYS A 528 3.77 -9.91 59.43
CA LYS A 528 3.77 -9.24 60.75
C LYS A 528 2.52 -8.42 61.03
N HIS A 529 1.83 -7.91 60.01
CA HIS A 529 0.64 -7.07 60.16
C HIS A 529 -0.52 -7.58 59.29
N PRO A 530 -1.42 -8.41 59.85
CA PRO A 530 -2.57 -8.98 59.14
C PRO A 530 -3.51 -7.93 58.54
N GLU A 531 -3.50 -6.70 59.06
CA GLU A 531 -4.25 -5.55 58.54
C GLU A 531 -3.89 -5.19 57.08
N LEU A 532 -2.71 -5.61 56.61
CA LEU A 532 -2.23 -5.41 55.23
C LEU A 532 -2.48 -6.61 54.31
N ALA A 533 -3.11 -7.70 54.79
CA ALA A 533 -3.38 -8.90 53.99
C ALA A 533 -4.25 -8.62 52.74
N ASN A 534 -5.02 -7.53 52.74
CA ASN A 534 -5.81 -7.09 51.59
C ASN A 534 -5.00 -6.33 50.51
N LYS A 535 -3.69 -6.10 50.72
CA LYS A 535 -2.78 -5.44 49.78
C LYS A 535 -1.70 -6.41 49.29
N ASN A 536 -1.61 -6.55 47.97
CA ASN A 536 -0.51 -7.26 47.32
C ASN A 536 0.82 -6.51 47.54
N TRP A 537 1.94 -7.22 47.72
CA TRP A 537 3.30 -6.67 47.89
C TRP A 537 3.65 -5.60 46.84
N MET A 538 3.18 -5.73 45.59
CA MET A 538 3.37 -4.71 44.56
C MET A 538 2.71 -3.37 44.91
N LYS A 539 1.54 -3.38 45.56
CA LYS A 539 0.86 -2.15 46.01
C LYS A 539 1.63 -1.48 47.15
N ILE A 540 2.22 -2.25 48.05
CA ILE A 540 3.07 -1.74 49.14
C ILE A 540 4.33 -1.09 48.56
N LYS A 541 5.01 -1.77 47.63
CA LYS A 541 6.17 -1.22 46.92
C LYS A 541 5.85 0.10 46.22
N VAL A 542 4.78 0.14 45.43
CA VAL A 542 4.35 1.35 44.71
C VAL A 542 3.94 2.47 45.69
N PHE A 543 3.34 2.14 46.83
CA PHE A 543 3.03 3.12 47.87
C PHE A 543 4.29 3.76 48.44
N VAL A 544 5.30 2.96 48.83
CA VAL A 544 6.59 3.48 49.33
C VAL A 544 7.28 4.33 48.27
N GLN A 545 7.27 3.90 47.01
CA GLN A 545 7.77 4.66 45.86
C GLN A 545 7.13 6.04 45.74
N ASN A 546 5.80 6.10 45.81
CA ASN A 546 5.06 7.36 45.72
C ASN A 546 5.33 8.29 46.92
N VAL A 547 5.57 7.74 48.11
CA VAL A 547 5.82 8.54 49.32
C VAL A 547 7.16 9.28 49.25
N TYR A 548 8.26 8.61 48.88
CA TYR A 548 9.54 9.31 48.75
C TYR A 548 9.61 10.19 47.49
N THR A 549 8.95 9.80 46.39
CA THR A 549 8.90 10.63 45.17
C THR A 549 8.12 11.92 45.39
N LYS A 550 7.12 11.91 46.28
CA LYS A 550 6.43 13.15 46.71
C LYS A 550 7.29 14.03 47.61
N LYS A 551 8.13 13.44 48.47
CA LYS A 551 9.07 14.21 49.31
C LYS A 551 10.19 14.91 48.52
N GLN A 552 10.56 14.40 47.34
CA GLN A 552 11.55 15.05 46.46
C GLN A 552 11.00 16.23 45.65
N LYS A 553 9.67 16.44 45.64
CA LYS A 553 9.00 17.52 44.90
C LYS A 553 8.54 18.69 45.80
N VAL A 554 8.98 18.73 47.06
CA VAL A 554 8.69 19.80 48.03
C VAL A 554 9.96 20.58 48.31
#